data_AF-A0A974TVT5-F1
#
_entry.id   AF-A0A974TVT5-F1
#
_cell.length_a   1.000
_cell.length_b   1.000
_cell.length_c   1.000
_cell.angle_alpha   90.00
_cell.angle_beta   90.00
_cell.angle_gamma   90.00
#
_symmetry.space_group_name_H-M   'P 1'
#
loop_
_entity.id
_entity.type
_entity.pdbx_description
1 polymer ?
#
loop_
_entity_poly.entity_id
_entity_poly.type
_entity_poly.pdbx_seq_one_letter_code
_entity_poly.pdbx_strand_id
1 'polypeptide(L)'
;MTTASSLEPTNHGVASICRGCWDQMRVPIPIRGALALPFRAFGITRSKMNPNICTICERSFRYVKKQRHITARATILFADMRGFTVLSERIEAVRLSEIVSLFQDRCAQAIWAHDGIVNKQMGDGLMAIFNFPIAIKDHATAAILAAIDIQRNCSAALDALNASLGGLPGQVPGVGIGIHTGDVEIGEFSSFRSDFTAIGGAVNLAARLESQAGAGEILVSAASAAEAPGLVADTEARLLSLKGIEQPVEARVLVKS
;
A
#
# COMPACT_ATOMS: atom_id res chain seq x y z
N MET A 1 -3.66 -37.36 6.69
CA MET A 1 -4.02 -36.45 7.80
C MET A 1 -2.78 -35.67 8.16
N THR A 2 -2.58 -34.55 7.49
CA THR A 2 -1.38 -33.71 7.65
C THR A 2 -1.91 -32.30 7.89
N THR A 3 -1.65 -31.83 9.09
CA THR A 3 -2.20 -30.64 9.74
C THR A 3 -1.93 -29.38 8.94
N ALA A 4 -3.01 -28.67 8.61
CA ALA A 4 -2.98 -27.29 8.14
C ALA A 4 -2.22 -26.44 9.17
N SER A 5 -1.09 -25.87 8.74
CA SER A 5 -0.37 -24.84 9.48
C SER A 5 -1.24 -23.59 9.47
N SER A 6 -1.89 -23.33 10.60
CA SER A 6 -2.62 -22.10 10.91
C SER A 6 -1.71 -20.90 10.68
N LEU A 7 -2.03 -20.09 9.68
CA LEU A 7 -1.53 -18.72 9.54
C LEU A 7 -2.10 -17.90 10.71
N GLU A 8 -1.35 -17.85 11.80
CA GLU A 8 -1.60 -16.86 12.86
C GLU A 8 -1.35 -15.47 12.26
N PRO A 9 -2.27 -14.50 12.44
CA PRO A 9 -1.97 -13.12 12.09
C PRO A 9 -0.86 -12.67 13.04
N THR A 10 0.36 -12.51 12.52
CA THR A 10 1.43 -11.87 13.27
C THR A 10 0.93 -10.50 13.66
N ASN A 11 0.68 -10.31 14.96
CA ASN A 11 0.38 -9.03 15.53
C ASN A 11 1.62 -8.17 15.31
N HIS A 12 1.70 -7.43 14.19
CA HIS A 12 2.82 -6.59 13.80
C HIS A 12 2.86 -5.37 14.73
N GLY A 13 3.29 -5.66 15.96
CA GLY A 13 3.29 -4.77 17.08
C GLY A 13 4.13 -3.52 16.81
N VAL A 14 3.79 -2.49 17.57
CA VAL A 14 4.46 -1.20 17.58
C VAL A 14 5.96 -1.39 17.88
N ALA A 15 6.83 -1.21 16.89
CA ALA A 15 8.25 -1.56 17.01
C ALA A 15 9.03 -0.56 17.91
N SER A 16 9.84 -1.04 18.85
CA SER A 16 10.72 -0.17 19.66
C SER A 16 11.97 0.27 18.89
N ILE A 17 12.45 -0.59 17.98
CA ILE A 17 13.58 -0.39 17.09
C ILE A 17 13.08 -0.24 15.65
N CYS A 18 13.72 0.63 14.87
CA CYS A 18 13.45 0.80 13.45
C CYS A 18 13.67 -0.51 12.69
N ARG A 19 12.59 -1.05 12.11
CA ARG A 19 12.66 -2.28 11.32
C ARG A 19 13.51 -2.14 10.07
N GLY A 20 13.35 -1.04 9.32
CA GLY A 20 14.12 -0.81 8.10
C GLY A 20 15.63 -0.72 8.33
N CYS A 21 16.08 0.01 9.36
CA CYS A 21 17.51 0.08 9.68
C CYS A 21 18.08 -1.26 10.16
N TRP A 22 17.28 -2.03 10.90
CA TRP A 22 17.67 -3.36 11.34
C TRP A 22 17.75 -4.36 10.19
N ASP A 23 16.71 -4.43 9.35
CA ASP A 23 16.63 -5.43 8.28
C ASP A 23 17.66 -5.16 7.18
N GLN A 24 17.91 -3.89 6.84
CA GLN A 24 18.82 -3.50 5.76
C GLN A 24 20.29 -3.39 6.17
N MET A 25 20.57 -3.03 7.43
CA MET A 25 21.94 -2.69 7.88
C MET A 25 22.33 -3.31 9.22
N ARG A 26 21.40 -4.01 9.89
CA ARG A 26 21.60 -4.52 11.26
C ARG A 26 21.93 -3.42 12.26
N VAL A 27 21.43 -2.20 12.04
CA VAL A 27 21.62 -1.05 12.93
C VAL A 27 20.38 -0.88 13.82
N PRO A 28 20.51 -1.04 15.15
CA PRO A 28 19.38 -0.93 16.08
C PRO A 28 19.09 0.54 16.41
N ILE A 29 18.37 1.24 15.53
CA ILE A 29 17.93 2.63 15.78
C ILE A 29 16.67 2.61 16.67
N PRO A 30 16.73 3.05 17.94
CA PRO A 30 15.55 3.18 18.79
C PRO A 30 14.64 4.30 18.28
N ILE A 31 13.36 3.99 18.08
CA ILE A 31 12.35 4.96 17.59
C ILE A 31 11.26 5.24 18.61
N ARG A 32 11.26 4.53 19.75
CA ARG A 32 10.34 4.71 20.88
C ARG A 32 11.08 4.58 22.22
N GLY A 33 10.45 5.10 23.28
CA GLY A 33 10.99 5.08 24.64
C GLY A 33 12.12 6.09 24.88
N ALA A 34 12.70 6.05 26.08
CA ALA A 34 13.74 6.97 26.51
C ALA A 34 15.01 6.88 25.64
N LEU A 35 15.34 5.69 25.13
CA LEU A 35 16.50 5.46 24.27
C LEU A 35 16.41 6.17 22.91
N ALA A 36 15.20 6.59 22.48
CA ALA A 36 15.02 7.35 21.24
C ALA A 36 15.31 8.86 21.40
N LEU A 37 15.41 9.39 22.62
CA LEU A 37 15.65 10.82 22.86
C LEU A 37 16.91 11.38 22.16
N PRO A 38 18.10 10.75 22.25
CA PRO A 38 19.26 11.24 21.53
C PRO A 38 19.03 11.25 20.01
N PHE A 39 18.45 10.19 19.46
CA PHE A 39 18.14 10.08 18.02
C PHE A 39 17.20 11.20 17.55
N ARG A 40 16.17 11.51 18.34
CA ARG A 40 15.24 12.62 18.06
C ARG A 40 15.94 13.97 18.06
N ALA A 41 16.90 14.19 18.97
CA ALA A 41 17.70 15.42 18.99
C ALA A 41 18.55 15.60 17.71
N PHE A 42 18.94 14.49 17.08
CA PHE A 42 19.60 14.47 15.76
C PHE A 42 18.63 14.40 14.57
N GLY A 43 17.33 14.63 14.78
CA GLY A 43 16.32 14.63 13.70
C GLY A 43 15.89 13.25 13.22
N ILE A 44 16.31 12.18 13.90
CA ILE A 44 15.90 10.80 13.62
C ILE A 44 14.62 10.53 14.42
N THR A 45 13.49 10.61 13.74
CA THR A 45 12.16 10.41 14.33
C THR A 45 11.42 9.29 13.60
N ARG A 46 10.18 8.98 13.98
CA ARG A 46 9.36 8.00 13.27
C ARG A 46 8.97 8.53 11.90
N SER A 47 8.98 7.66 10.89
CA SER A 47 8.51 8.02 9.56
C SER A 47 6.99 8.17 9.55
N LYS A 48 6.52 9.05 8.66
CA LYS A 48 5.09 9.16 8.33
C LYS A 48 4.63 8.06 7.37
N MET A 49 5.55 7.46 6.61
CA MET A 49 5.24 6.42 5.63
C MET A 49 4.97 5.06 6.27
N ASN A 50 5.59 4.77 7.42
CA ASN A 50 5.27 3.66 8.32
C ASN A 50 5.81 3.95 9.74
N PRO A 51 4.99 3.84 10.81
CA PRO A 51 5.41 4.17 12.17
C PRO A 51 6.42 3.18 12.79
N ASN A 52 6.75 2.07 12.11
CA ASN A 52 7.75 1.09 12.51
C ASN A 52 9.13 1.33 11.87
N ILE A 53 9.30 2.41 11.09
CA ILE A 53 10.59 2.86 10.57
C ILE A 53 10.90 4.30 11.00
N CYS A 54 12.16 4.71 10.85
CA CYS A 54 12.61 6.06 11.16
C CYS A 54 12.75 6.94 9.90
N THR A 55 12.96 8.25 10.10
CA THR A 55 13.18 9.23 9.03
C THR A 55 14.43 8.96 8.19
N ILE A 56 15.40 8.16 8.67
CA ILE A 56 16.53 7.70 7.84
C ILE A 56 16.05 6.77 6.73
N CYS A 57 15.12 5.88 7.05
CA CYS A 57 14.51 4.97 6.08
C CYS A 57 13.62 5.70 5.08
N GLU A 58 12.96 6.79 5.50
CA GLU A 58 12.14 7.64 4.63
C GLU A 58 12.97 8.45 3.63
N ARG A 59 14.08 9.03 4.10
CA ARG A 59 15.04 9.78 3.26
C ARG A 59 16.05 8.88 2.56
N SER A 60 15.75 7.58 2.56
CA SER A 60 16.35 6.53 1.77
C SER A 60 17.83 6.68 1.53
N PHE A 61 18.61 6.25 2.52
CA PHE A 61 19.97 5.75 2.35
C PHE A 61 20.97 6.62 1.55
N ARG A 62 20.62 7.85 1.16
CA ARG A 62 21.48 8.77 0.42
C ARG A 62 22.77 9.00 1.20
N TYR A 63 22.64 9.07 2.52
CA TYR A 63 23.74 9.27 3.45
C TYR A 63 24.47 7.98 3.86
N VAL A 64 23.81 6.82 3.78
CA VAL A 64 24.36 5.57 4.36
C VAL A 64 24.87 4.58 3.31
N LYS A 65 24.16 4.38 2.18
CA LYS A 65 24.62 3.52 1.08
C LYS A 65 25.35 4.28 -0.04
N LYS A 66 25.34 5.63 -0.03
CA LYS A 66 25.85 6.48 -1.14
C LYS A 66 25.25 6.15 -2.53
N GLN A 67 24.14 5.43 -2.60
CA GLN A 67 23.44 5.10 -3.84
C GLN A 67 22.29 6.08 -4.04
N ARG A 68 22.12 6.58 -5.27
CA ARG A 68 20.98 7.47 -5.61
C ARG A 68 19.70 6.66 -5.80
N HIS A 69 19.79 5.54 -6.53
CA HIS A 69 18.69 4.61 -6.77
C HIS A 69 19.14 3.17 -6.47
N ILE A 70 18.18 2.31 -6.16
CA ILE A 70 18.39 0.87 -5.97
C ILE A 70 17.33 0.11 -6.77
N THR A 71 17.73 -0.99 -7.39
CA THR A 71 16.80 -1.96 -7.95
C THR A 71 16.38 -2.93 -6.84
N ALA A 72 15.08 -3.12 -6.66
CA ALA A 72 14.54 -4.09 -5.72
C ALA A 72 13.31 -4.78 -6.31
N ARG A 73 13.13 -6.06 -5.98
CA ARG A 73 11.86 -6.75 -6.21
C ARG A 73 10.89 -6.37 -5.11
N ALA A 74 9.76 -5.76 -5.48
CA ALA A 74 8.77 -5.27 -4.53
C ALA A 74 7.35 -5.58 -5.02
N THR A 75 6.41 -5.62 -4.08
CA THR A 75 4.97 -5.60 -4.41
C THR A 75 4.45 -4.18 -4.27
N ILE A 76 3.83 -3.69 -5.34
CA ILE A 76 3.22 -2.38 -5.42
C ILE A 76 1.70 -2.55 -5.30
N LEU A 77 1.11 -1.75 -4.45
CA LEU A 77 -0.34 -1.67 -4.25
C LEU A 77 -0.79 -0.23 -4.53
N PHE A 78 -1.79 -0.09 -5.39
CA PHE A 78 -2.55 1.15 -5.54
C PHE A 78 -3.97 0.93 -5.03
N ALA A 79 -4.50 1.90 -4.30
CA ALA A 79 -5.88 1.89 -3.82
C ALA A 79 -6.50 3.25 -4.09
N ASP A 80 -7.75 3.26 -4.57
CA ASP A 80 -8.47 4.47 -4.98
C ASP A 80 -9.97 4.36 -4.66
N MET A 81 -10.60 5.48 -4.31
CA MET A 81 -12.02 5.52 -3.97
C MET A 81 -12.91 5.63 -5.22
N ARG A 82 -13.75 4.62 -5.44
CA ARG A 82 -14.74 4.63 -6.53
C ARG A 82 -15.92 5.53 -6.20
N GLY A 83 -16.35 6.29 -7.21
CA GLY A 83 -17.41 7.28 -7.09
C GLY A 83 -16.98 8.61 -6.45
N PHE A 84 -15.69 8.79 -6.13
CA PHE A 84 -15.19 10.00 -5.48
C PHE A 84 -15.42 11.28 -6.30
N THR A 85 -15.23 11.23 -7.61
CA THR A 85 -15.48 12.41 -8.48
C THR A 85 -16.92 12.90 -8.35
N VAL A 86 -17.89 11.98 -8.44
CA VAL A 86 -19.32 12.29 -8.29
C VAL A 86 -19.63 12.81 -6.89
N LEU A 87 -18.96 12.26 -5.87
CA LEU A 87 -19.07 12.71 -4.48
C LEU A 87 -18.56 14.15 -4.30
N SER A 88 -17.44 14.48 -4.93
CA SER A 88 -16.78 15.79 -4.81
C SER A 88 -17.61 16.95 -5.35
N GLU A 89 -18.51 16.68 -6.29
CA GLU A 89 -19.42 17.68 -6.86
C GLU A 89 -20.64 17.96 -5.96
N ARG A 90 -20.95 17.06 -5.02
CA ARG A 90 -22.19 17.09 -4.22
C ARG A 90 -21.98 17.45 -2.76
N ILE A 91 -20.75 17.42 -2.28
CA ILE A 91 -20.40 17.63 -0.87
C ILE A 91 -19.52 18.87 -0.74
N GLU A 92 -19.73 19.61 0.34
CA GLU A 92 -18.86 20.72 0.71
C GLU A 92 -17.40 20.27 0.89
N ALA A 93 -16.45 21.08 0.42
CA ALA A 93 -15.02 20.76 0.42
C ALA A 93 -14.48 20.34 1.80
N VAL A 94 -14.99 20.93 2.90
CA VAL A 94 -14.57 20.58 4.27
C VAL A 94 -14.92 19.12 4.59
N ARG A 95 -16.18 18.73 4.33
CA ARG A 95 -16.64 17.36 4.58
C ARG A 95 -16.01 16.35 3.62
N LEU A 96 -15.72 16.75 2.38
CA LEU A 96 -14.96 15.93 1.45
C LEU A 96 -13.53 15.65 1.97
N SER A 97 -12.86 16.67 2.50
CA SER A 97 -11.52 16.54 3.11
C SER A 97 -11.52 15.57 4.29
N GLU A 98 -12.54 15.62 5.15
CA GLU A 98 -12.69 14.67 6.26
C GLU A 98 -12.84 13.22 5.78
N ILE A 99 -13.60 12.99 4.71
CA ILE A 99 -13.80 11.67 4.10
C ILE A 99 -12.48 11.15 3.52
N VAL A 100 -11.75 11.99 2.78
CA VAL A 100 -10.44 11.64 2.22
C VAL A 100 -9.45 11.31 3.34
N SER A 101 -9.39 12.14 4.38
CA SER A 101 -8.51 11.90 5.52
C SER A 101 -8.83 10.57 6.20
N LEU A 102 -10.12 10.29 6.45
CA LEU A 102 -10.54 9.02 7.06
C LEU A 102 -10.16 7.83 6.18
N PHE A 103 -10.41 7.91 4.87
CA PHE A 103 -10.03 6.87 3.92
C PHE A 103 -8.52 6.62 3.92
N GLN A 104 -7.71 7.68 3.81
CA GLN A 104 -6.25 7.59 3.83
C GLN A 104 -5.73 6.99 5.13
N ASP A 105 -6.30 7.37 6.29
CA ASP A 105 -5.93 6.83 7.60
C ASP A 105 -6.24 5.34 7.72
N ARG A 106 -7.43 4.91 7.27
CA ARG A 106 -7.82 3.49 7.29
C ARG A 106 -6.95 2.64 6.39
N CYS A 107 -6.60 3.17 5.22
CA CYS A 107 -5.69 2.48 4.31
C CYS A 107 -4.28 2.40 4.87
N ALA A 108 -3.76 3.50 5.41
CA ALA A 108 -2.43 3.54 6.01
C ALA A 108 -2.32 2.54 7.17
N GLN A 109 -3.32 2.46 8.04
CA GLN A 109 -3.38 1.49 9.12
C GLN A 109 -3.32 0.04 8.62
N ALA A 110 -4.10 -0.30 7.59
CA ALA A 110 -4.08 -1.63 6.98
C ALA A 110 -2.71 -1.94 6.36
N ILE A 111 -2.12 -0.99 5.62
CA ILE A 111 -0.80 -1.15 5.00
C ILE A 111 0.29 -1.37 6.05
N TRP A 112 0.29 -0.57 7.12
CA TRP A 112 1.29 -0.69 8.20
C TRP A 112 1.16 -1.98 9.00
N ALA A 113 -0.06 -2.49 9.16
CA ALA A 113 -0.31 -3.77 9.81
C ALA A 113 0.36 -4.95 9.09
N HIS A 114 0.67 -4.80 7.80
CA HIS A 114 1.39 -5.80 7.00
C HIS A 114 2.77 -5.30 6.56
N ASP A 115 3.36 -4.39 7.35
CA ASP A 115 4.70 -3.82 7.14
C ASP A 115 4.92 -3.08 5.80
N GLY A 116 3.84 -2.80 5.07
CA GLY A 116 3.89 -1.98 3.88
C GLY A 116 4.17 -0.51 4.21
N ILE A 117 4.58 0.24 3.20
CA ILE A 117 4.97 1.64 3.34
C ILE A 117 4.11 2.49 2.42
N VAL A 118 3.39 3.44 3.00
CA VAL A 118 2.58 4.41 2.25
C VAL A 118 3.54 5.41 1.61
N ASN A 119 3.76 5.26 0.31
CA ASN A 119 4.75 6.06 -0.41
C ASN A 119 4.17 7.38 -0.89
N LYS A 120 2.98 7.35 -1.49
CA LYS A 120 2.30 8.55 -2.03
C LYS A 120 0.82 8.52 -1.68
N GLN A 121 0.31 9.70 -1.36
CA GLN A 121 -1.12 9.99 -1.26
C GLN A 121 -1.46 10.95 -2.40
N MET A 122 -2.47 10.60 -3.20
CA MET A 122 -2.80 11.23 -4.47
C MET A 122 -4.30 11.51 -4.48
N GLY A 123 -4.72 12.56 -3.78
CA GLY A 123 -6.15 12.90 -3.65
C GLY A 123 -6.91 11.78 -2.93
N ASP A 124 -7.77 11.11 -3.69
CA ASP A 124 -8.63 9.99 -3.32
C ASP A 124 -7.98 8.61 -3.40
N GLY A 125 -6.71 8.56 -3.81
CA GLY A 125 -5.93 7.33 -3.88
C GLY A 125 -4.59 7.38 -3.15
N LEU A 126 -3.92 6.23 -3.09
CA LEU A 126 -2.59 6.09 -2.54
C LEU A 126 -1.81 4.95 -3.20
N MET A 127 -0.50 5.02 -3.02
CA MET A 127 0.47 4.02 -3.44
C MET A 127 1.21 3.48 -2.22
N ALA A 128 1.32 2.16 -2.13
CA ALA A 128 2.12 1.47 -1.14
C ALA A 128 3.20 0.59 -1.76
N ILE A 129 4.30 0.43 -1.03
CA ILE A 129 5.44 -0.42 -1.40
C ILE A 129 5.62 -1.45 -0.29
N PHE A 130 5.71 -2.72 -0.68
CA PHE A 130 6.06 -3.84 0.19
C PHE A 130 7.43 -4.38 -0.20
N ASN A 131 8.18 -4.90 0.78
CA ASN A 131 9.56 -5.37 0.65
C ASN A 131 10.65 -4.29 0.56
N PHE A 132 10.33 -3.01 0.75
CA PHE A 132 11.33 -1.97 0.91
C PHE A 132 10.81 -0.74 1.66
N PRO A 133 11.61 -0.13 2.58
CA PRO A 133 12.85 -0.60 3.21
C PRO A 133 12.72 -1.77 4.21
N ILE A 134 11.51 -2.13 4.63
CA ILE A 134 11.31 -3.32 5.48
C ILE A 134 11.40 -4.55 4.58
N ALA A 135 12.27 -5.51 4.93
CA ALA A 135 12.37 -6.77 4.19
C ALA A 135 11.20 -7.68 4.58
N ILE A 136 10.46 -8.16 3.59
CA ILE A 136 9.29 -9.00 3.77
C ILE A 136 9.42 -10.19 2.83
N LYS A 137 9.64 -11.39 3.38
CA LYS A 137 9.86 -12.60 2.58
C LYS A 137 8.68 -12.89 1.65
N ASP A 138 7.46 -12.82 2.18
CA ASP A 138 6.22 -13.11 1.46
C ASP A 138 5.46 -11.79 1.14
N HIS A 139 6.15 -10.84 0.50
CA HIS A 139 5.64 -9.48 0.30
C HIS A 139 4.37 -9.40 -0.57
N ALA A 140 4.19 -10.32 -1.52
CA ALA A 140 2.95 -10.42 -2.29
C ALA A 140 1.76 -10.79 -1.38
N THR A 141 1.95 -11.76 -0.49
CA THR A 141 0.95 -12.18 0.51
C THR A 141 0.60 -11.01 1.44
N ALA A 142 1.62 -10.32 1.96
CA ALA A 142 1.42 -9.14 2.83
C ALA A 142 0.61 -8.03 2.14
N ALA A 143 0.89 -7.75 0.86
CA ALA A 143 0.14 -6.75 0.10
C ALA A 143 -1.31 -7.15 -0.14
N ILE A 144 -1.59 -8.43 -0.43
CA ILE A 144 -2.95 -8.93 -0.64
C ILE A 144 -3.74 -8.89 0.67
N LEU A 145 -3.14 -9.28 1.80
CA LEU A 145 -3.78 -9.19 3.11
C LEU A 145 -4.07 -7.73 3.49
N ALA A 146 -3.13 -6.82 3.23
CA ALA A 146 -3.36 -5.38 3.41
C ALA A 146 -4.53 -4.88 2.56
N ALA A 147 -4.63 -5.28 1.30
CA ALA A 147 -5.74 -4.91 0.43
C ALA A 147 -7.09 -5.43 0.94
N ILE A 148 -7.12 -6.67 1.44
CA ILE A 148 -8.32 -7.24 2.06
C ILE A 148 -8.72 -6.43 3.30
N ASP A 149 -7.77 -6.04 4.14
CA ASP A 149 -8.04 -5.21 5.32
C ASP A 149 -8.45 -3.78 4.94
N ILE A 150 -7.93 -3.21 3.85
CA ILE A 150 -8.40 -1.93 3.30
C ILE A 150 -9.89 -2.04 2.96
N GLN A 151 -10.29 -3.07 2.21
CA GLN A 151 -11.70 -3.26 1.83
C GLN A 151 -12.59 -3.37 3.08
N ARG A 152 -12.18 -4.17 4.07
CA ARG A 152 -12.92 -4.32 5.34
C ARG A 152 -13.03 -2.99 6.09
N ASN A 153 -11.90 -2.31 6.32
CA ASN A 153 -11.83 -1.11 7.15
C ASN A 153 -12.55 0.10 6.54
N CYS A 154 -12.57 0.21 5.21
CA CYS A 154 -13.22 1.31 4.52
C CYS A 154 -14.72 1.04 4.27
N SER A 155 -15.15 -0.23 4.17
CA SER A 155 -16.52 -0.59 3.79
C SER A 155 -17.60 0.08 4.65
N ALA A 156 -17.54 -0.10 5.97
CA ALA A 156 -18.56 0.44 6.88
C ALA A 156 -18.65 1.98 6.81
N ALA A 157 -17.51 2.66 6.64
CA ALA A 157 -17.48 4.11 6.52
C ALA A 157 -18.07 4.60 5.20
N LEU A 158 -17.76 3.93 4.09
CA LEU A 158 -18.30 4.25 2.77
C LEU A 158 -19.79 3.92 2.66
N ASP A 159 -20.25 2.82 3.26
CA ASP A 159 -21.66 2.43 3.32
C ASP A 159 -22.47 3.46 4.13
N ALA A 160 -21.97 3.89 5.30
CA ALA A 160 -22.60 4.92 6.12
C ALA A 160 -22.65 6.28 5.39
N LEU A 161 -21.58 6.63 4.69
CA LEU A 161 -21.53 7.84 3.86
C LEU A 161 -22.58 7.79 2.76
N ASN A 162 -22.65 6.68 2.02
CA ASN A 162 -23.63 6.47 0.95
C ASN A 162 -25.07 6.63 1.47
N ALA A 163 -25.37 6.00 2.62
CA ALA A 163 -26.67 6.11 3.26
C ALA A 163 -27.00 7.56 3.67
N SER A 164 -26.02 8.29 4.23
CA SER A 164 -26.20 9.69 4.64
C SER A 164 -26.50 10.66 3.48
N LEU A 165 -26.18 10.26 2.25
CA LEU A 165 -26.41 11.03 1.03
C LEU A 165 -27.68 10.62 0.28
N GLY A 166 -28.48 9.71 0.86
CA GLY A 166 -29.70 9.21 0.22
C GLY A 166 -29.44 8.22 -0.92
N GLY A 167 -28.24 7.64 -0.98
CA GLY A 167 -27.79 6.77 -2.06
C GLY A 167 -27.19 7.56 -3.23
N LEU A 168 -25.94 7.26 -3.57
CA LEU A 168 -25.29 7.82 -4.75
C LEU A 168 -25.87 7.18 -6.03
N PRO A 169 -26.37 7.96 -6.99
CA PRO A 169 -26.85 7.41 -8.25
C PRO A 169 -25.69 6.82 -9.04
N GLY A 170 -25.80 5.54 -9.40
CA GLY A 170 -24.97 4.88 -10.41
C GLY A 170 -23.79 4.05 -9.91
N GLN A 171 -23.29 4.23 -8.67
CA GLN A 171 -22.23 3.37 -8.11
C GLN A 171 -22.30 3.28 -6.58
N VAL A 172 -22.15 2.06 -6.05
CA VAL A 172 -21.87 1.85 -4.63
C VAL A 172 -20.46 2.34 -4.36
N PRO A 173 -20.23 3.29 -3.42
CA PRO A 173 -18.88 3.72 -3.09
C PRO A 173 -18.10 2.54 -2.51
N GLY A 174 -16.89 2.36 -3.01
CA GLY A 174 -16.02 1.27 -2.63
C GLY A 174 -14.58 1.61 -2.99
N VAL A 175 -13.66 0.71 -2.67
CA VAL A 175 -12.25 0.90 -3.01
C VAL A 175 -11.91 0.00 -4.19
N GLY A 176 -11.28 0.55 -5.22
CA GLY A 176 -10.64 -0.24 -6.27
C GLY A 176 -9.17 -0.42 -5.91
N ILE A 177 -8.66 -1.65 -5.97
CA ILE A 177 -7.27 -1.94 -5.60
C ILE A 177 -6.58 -2.73 -6.71
N GLY A 178 -5.36 -2.34 -7.04
CA GLY A 178 -4.49 -3.05 -7.99
C GLY A 178 -3.16 -3.44 -7.35
N ILE A 179 -2.75 -4.70 -7.54
CA ILE A 179 -1.53 -5.26 -6.95
C ILE A 179 -0.68 -5.93 -8.00
N HIS A 180 0.60 -5.54 -8.07
CA HIS A 180 1.57 -6.19 -8.93
C HIS A 180 2.94 -6.30 -8.26
N THR A 181 3.64 -7.40 -8.57
CA THR A 181 4.96 -7.72 -8.03
C THR A 181 5.97 -7.79 -9.17
N GLY A 182 7.05 -7.06 -9.03
CA GLY A 182 8.11 -7.01 -10.03
C GLY A 182 9.29 -6.15 -9.58
N ASP A 183 10.25 -5.98 -10.47
CA ASP A 183 11.41 -5.14 -10.21
C ASP A 183 11.06 -3.66 -10.36
N VAL A 184 11.51 -2.88 -9.40
CA VAL A 184 11.31 -1.43 -9.35
C VAL A 184 12.62 -0.72 -9.07
N GLU A 185 12.74 0.48 -9.62
CA GLU A 185 13.81 1.42 -9.28
C GLU A 185 13.32 2.35 -8.18
N ILE A 186 14.02 2.32 -7.05
CA ILE A 186 13.62 2.99 -5.84
C ILE A 186 14.65 4.07 -5.50
N GLY A 187 14.22 5.32 -5.31
CA GLY A 187 15.13 6.43 -5.04
C GLY A 187 14.49 7.81 -5.08
N GLU A 188 15.34 8.84 -5.05
CA GLU A 188 14.95 10.24 -5.23
C GLU A 188 15.20 10.67 -6.68
N PHE A 189 14.14 10.95 -7.42
CA PHE A 189 14.21 11.22 -8.86
C PHE A 189 14.16 12.71 -9.24
N SER A 190 14.11 13.62 -8.26
CA SER A 190 14.18 15.07 -8.50
C SER A 190 15.29 15.71 -7.69
N SER A 191 15.98 16.67 -8.30
CA SER A 191 17.00 17.51 -7.66
C SER A 191 16.41 18.60 -6.76
N PHE A 192 15.13 18.92 -6.95
CA PHE A 192 14.43 19.99 -6.22
C PHE A 192 13.39 19.44 -5.23
N ARG A 193 12.86 18.23 -5.50
CA ARG A 193 11.97 17.50 -4.59
C ARG A 193 12.59 16.16 -4.23
N SER A 194 12.95 16.01 -2.97
CA SER A 194 13.55 14.82 -2.40
C SER A 194 12.53 13.72 -2.06
N ASP A 195 11.43 13.63 -2.82
CA ASP A 195 10.40 12.65 -2.54
C ASP A 195 10.90 11.29 -2.98
N PHE A 196 11.13 10.44 -1.98
CA PHE A 196 11.50 9.06 -2.17
C PHE A 196 10.33 8.30 -2.79
N THR A 197 10.54 7.58 -3.89
CA THR A 197 9.48 6.83 -4.60
C THR A 197 10.04 5.61 -5.30
N ALA A 198 9.17 4.69 -5.70
CA ALA A 198 9.46 3.68 -6.70
C ALA A 198 8.99 4.16 -8.09
N ILE A 199 9.72 3.78 -9.13
CA ILE A 199 9.34 3.93 -10.55
C ILE A 199 9.59 2.62 -11.29
N GLY A 200 9.01 2.49 -12.48
CA GLY A 200 9.26 1.37 -13.39
C GLY A 200 7.98 0.71 -13.90
N GLY A 201 8.16 -0.33 -14.73
CA GLY A 201 7.06 -1.07 -15.34
C GLY A 201 6.11 -1.67 -14.30
N ALA A 202 6.65 -2.17 -13.19
CA ALA A 202 5.84 -2.77 -12.12
C ALA A 202 4.90 -1.77 -11.44
N VAL A 203 5.36 -0.53 -11.20
CA VAL A 203 4.53 0.55 -10.64
C VAL A 203 3.41 0.91 -11.62
N ASN A 204 3.76 1.07 -12.91
CA ASN A 204 2.78 1.41 -13.94
C ASN A 204 1.72 0.32 -14.14
N LEU A 205 2.12 -0.96 -14.06
CA LEU A 205 1.19 -2.07 -14.18
C LEU A 205 0.25 -2.14 -12.97
N ALA A 206 0.74 -1.96 -11.75
CA ALA A 206 -0.10 -1.91 -10.55
C ALA A 206 -1.16 -0.80 -10.63
N ALA A 207 -0.76 0.40 -11.07
CA ALA A 207 -1.68 1.52 -11.25
C ALA A 207 -2.75 1.24 -12.33
N ARG A 208 -2.36 0.59 -13.43
CA ARG A 208 -3.30 0.21 -14.51
C ARG A 208 -4.29 -0.87 -14.05
N LEU A 209 -3.83 -1.84 -13.27
CA LEU A 209 -4.71 -2.82 -12.65
C LEU A 209 -5.69 -2.14 -11.70
N GLU A 210 -5.21 -1.24 -10.84
CA GLU A 210 -6.08 -0.45 -9.97
C GLU A 210 -7.14 0.25 -10.79
N SER A 211 -6.80 0.98 -11.86
CA SER A 211 -7.78 1.69 -12.70
C SER A 211 -8.86 0.82 -13.36
N GLN A 212 -8.66 -0.50 -13.43
CA GLN A 212 -9.65 -1.46 -13.94
C GLN A 212 -10.47 -2.14 -12.82
N ALA A 213 -10.04 -1.98 -11.57
CA ALA A 213 -10.72 -2.58 -10.43
C ALA A 213 -12.03 -1.84 -10.14
N GLY A 214 -13.14 -2.58 -10.13
CA GLY A 214 -14.43 -2.08 -9.68
C GLY A 214 -14.47 -1.72 -8.19
N ALA A 215 -15.58 -1.13 -7.75
CA ALA A 215 -15.82 -0.84 -6.35
C ALA A 215 -15.84 -2.15 -5.53
N GLY A 216 -14.92 -2.29 -4.57
CA GLY A 216 -14.81 -3.50 -3.75
C GLY A 216 -13.99 -4.62 -4.39
N GLU A 217 -13.42 -4.42 -5.58
CA GLU A 217 -12.54 -5.38 -6.24
C GLU A 217 -11.07 -5.14 -5.88
N ILE A 218 -10.33 -6.23 -5.77
CA ILE A 218 -8.86 -6.24 -5.72
C ILE A 218 -8.38 -7.06 -6.94
N LEU A 219 -7.68 -6.40 -7.85
CA LEU A 219 -7.06 -7.02 -9.01
C LEU A 219 -5.60 -7.34 -8.73
N VAL A 220 -5.27 -8.62 -8.72
CA VAL A 220 -3.94 -9.15 -8.44
C VAL A 220 -3.33 -9.70 -9.71
N SER A 221 -2.23 -9.14 -10.18
CA SER A 221 -1.55 -9.66 -11.39
C SER A 221 -1.15 -11.13 -11.25
N ALA A 222 -1.04 -11.86 -12.36
CA ALA A 222 -0.54 -13.24 -12.37
C ALA A 222 0.81 -13.41 -11.63
N ALA A 223 1.73 -12.44 -11.74
CA ALA A 223 3.02 -12.47 -11.05
C ALA A 223 2.86 -12.45 -9.51
N SER A 224 2.01 -11.56 -8.99
CA SER A 224 1.70 -11.53 -7.55
C SER A 224 0.94 -12.77 -7.10
N ALA A 225 0.03 -13.28 -7.94
CA ALA A 225 -0.76 -14.46 -7.65
C ALA A 225 0.12 -15.72 -7.51
N ALA A 226 1.14 -15.85 -8.35
CA ALA A 226 2.10 -16.96 -8.29
C ALA A 226 2.93 -16.96 -6.99
N GLU A 227 3.16 -15.79 -6.39
CA GLU A 227 3.87 -15.65 -5.11
C GLU A 227 2.97 -15.79 -3.88
N ALA A 228 1.64 -15.79 -4.06
CA ALA A 228 0.66 -15.91 -2.98
C ALA A 228 -0.52 -16.85 -3.34
N PRO A 229 -0.27 -18.06 -3.86
CA PRO A 229 -1.31 -18.90 -4.46
C PRO A 229 -2.43 -19.26 -3.48
N GLY A 230 -2.11 -19.46 -2.19
CA GLY A 230 -3.09 -19.81 -1.17
C GLY A 230 -4.17 -18.75 -0.90
N LEU A 231 -3.97 -17.50 -1.34
CA LEU A 231 -4.96 -16.43 -1.21
C LEU A 231 -5.83 -16.25 -2.46
N VAL A 232 -5.40 -16.77 -3.62
CA VAL A 232 -6.01 -16.43 -4.92
C VAL A 232 -6.33 -17.64 -5.80
N ALA A 233 -5.99 -18.87 -5.39
CA ALA A 233 -6.16 -20.08 -6.21
C ALA A 233 -7.60 -20.27 -6.72
N ASP A 234 -8.60 -20.01 -5.88
CA ASP A 234 -10.02 -20.23 -6.18
C ASP A 234 -10.74 -18.98 -6.69
N THR A 235 -9.99 -17.97 -7.12
CA THR A 235 -10.56 -16.70 -7.60
C THR A 235 -10.70 -16.65 -9.12
N GLU A 236 -11.65 -15.83 -9.57
CA GLU A 236 -11.88 -15.55 -10.99
C GLU A 236 -10.60 -15.02 -11.64
N ALA A 237 -10.22 -15.60 -12.78
CA ALA A 237 -9.21 -15.03 -13.66
C ALA A 237 -9.87 -14.12 -14.70
N ARG A 238 -9.39 -12.89 -14.80
CA ARG A 238 -9.86 -11.88 -15.74
C ARG A 238 -8.71 -11.44 -16.65
N LEU A 239 -8.96 -11.45 -17.96
CA LEU A 239 -8.01 -10.95 -18.94
C LEU A 239 -8.32 -9.47 -19.24
N LEU A 240 -7.34 -8.60 -19.01
CA LEU A 240 -7.51 -7.14 -19.05
C LEU A 240 -6.69 -6.51 -20.16
N SER A 241 -7.31 -5.68 -20.98
CA SER A 241 -6.63 -4.80 -21.93
C SER A 241 -6.25 -3.49 -21.24
N LEU A 242 -4.99 -3.36 -20.85
CA LEU A 242 -4.50 -2.21 -20.10
C LEU A 242 -3.92 -1.15 -21.04
N LYS A 243 -4.27 0.12 -20.82
CA LYS A 243 -3.78 1.24 -21.63
C LYS A 243 -2.25 1.25 -21.67
N GLY A 244 -1.68 1.20 -22.88
CA GLY A 244 -0.22 1.23 -23.08
C GLY A 244 0.49 -0.06 -22.66
N ILE A 245 -0.22 -1.19 -22.62
CA ILE A 245 0.34 -2.55 -22.61
C ILE A 245 -0.21 -3.25 -23.85
N GLU A 246 0.67 -3.74 -24.72
CA GLU A 246 0.25 -4.33 -25.99
C GLU A 246 -0.46 -5.68 -25.80
N GLN A 247 0.02 -6.48 -24.85
CA GLN A 247 -0.54 -7.80 -24.57
C GLN A 247 -1.57 -7.72 -23.43
N PRO A 248 -2.71 -8.43 -23.54
CA PRO A 248 -3.65 -8.56 -22.44
C PRO A 248 -2.98 -9.14 -21.19
N VAL A 249 -3.34 -8.61 -20.03
CA VAL A 249 -2.78 -9.02 -18.74
C VAL A 249 -3.80 -9.85 -17.99
N GLU A 250 -3.42 -11.05 -17.56
CA GLU A 250 -4.22 -11.86 -16.65
C GLU A 250 -4.10 -11.32 -15.21
N ALA A 251 -5.26 -11.14 -14.57
CA ALA A 251 -5.36 -10.79 -13.17
C ALA A 251 -6.37 -11.71 -12.47
N ARG A 252 -6.11 -11.97 -11.19
CA ARG A 252 -7.04 -12.63 -10.27
C ARG A 252 -7.90 -11.58 -9.59
N VAL A 253 -9.20 -11.84 -9.50
CA VAL A 253 -10.18 -10.92 -8.92
C VAL A 253 -10.58 -11.43 -7.55
N LEU A 254 -10.19 -10.70 -6.51
CA LEU A 254 -10.74 -10.90 -5.17
C LEU A 254 -11.88 -9.90 -4.99
N VAL A 255 -13.04 -10.42 -4.61
CA VAL A 255 -14.23 -9.62 -4.31
C VAL A 255 -14.53 -9.75 -2.83
N LYS A 256 -15.05 -8.67 -2.24
CA LYS A 256 -15.63 -8.67 -0.90
C LYS A 256 -16.58 -9.87 -0.73
N SER A 257 -16.34 -10.69 0.30
CA SER A 257 -17.34 -11.61 0.86
C SER A 257 -18.24 -10.87 1.83
#